data_AF-A0A7S0ALH4-F1
#
_entry.id   AF-A0A7S0ALH4-F1
#
_cell.length_a   1.000
_cell.length_b   1.000
_cell.length_c   1.000
_cell.angle_alpha   90.00
_cell.angle_beta   90.00
_cell.angle_gamma   90.00
#
_symmetry.space_group_name_H-M   'P 1'
#
loop_
_entity.id
_entity.type
_entity.pdbx_description
1 polymer ?
#
loop_
_entity_poly.entity_id
_entity_poly.type
_entity_poly.pdbx_seq_one_letter_code
_entity_poly.pdbx_strand_id
1 'polypeptide(L)'
;EEVVGVRRKSVVRVKQMIRRRMGTENDQSLEPIIKAPTLEDKAFVSEAVLRQILLGESLLEIVYPDISIDTDNELCPRCNKLLTDDEVVAGWTNGNAQDYTTKCSVCSQRFVPHFCVQSTAPGFVGSKGPGTPLLCERLSPWVLQKELRSVMSDREGIEDLLDPDWRAKETKNAILWWNLILSCMRYRFPFAFLLQGSFETSLIAPTPVDDM
;
A
#
# COMPACT_ATOMS: atom_id res chain seq x y z
N GLU A 1 32.45 -35.97 -6.90
CA GLU A 1 32.49 -34.53 -6.56
C GLU A 1 31.11 -34.10 -6.13
N GLU A 2 30.96 -33.78 -4.85
CA GLU A 2 29.81 -33.06 -4.32
C GLU A 2 29.87 -31.61 -4.82
N VAL A 3 28.75 -31.10 -5.35
CA VAL A 3 28.51 -29.66 -5.37
C VAL A 3 27.19 -29.39 -4.65
N VAL A 4 27.42 -28.88 -3.44
CA VAL A 4 26.55 -28.24 -2.47
C VAL A 4 25.49 -27.33 -3.10
N GLY A 5 24.27 -27.40 -2.54
CA GLY A 5 23.07 -26.81 -3.11
C GLY A 5 22.89 -25.31 -2.94
N VAL A 6 21.87 -24.80 -3.64
CA VAL A 6 21.22 -23.53 -3.34
C VAL A 6 19.71 -23.73 -3.46
N ARG A 7 19.05 -23.90 -2.30
CA ARG A 7 17.60 -23.75 -2.17
C ARG A 7 17.25 -22.29 -2.51
N ARG A 8 16.70 -22.04 -3.70
CA ARG A 8 16.04 -20.77 -4.02
C ARG A 8 14.72 -20.67 -3.23
N LYS A 9 14.80 -20.15 -2.00
CA LYS A 9 13.63 -19.68 -1.25
C LYS A 9 13.34 -18.24 -1.68
N SER A 10 12.65 -18.06 -2.80
CA SER A 10 12.11 -16.75 -3.20
C SER A 10 10.60 -16.80 -3.07
N VAL A 11 10.12 -16.74 -1.83
CA VAL A 11 8.72 -16.56 -1.50
C VAL A 11 8.66 -15.52 -0.38
N VAL A 12 8.56 -14.25 -0.76
CA VAL A 12 8.30 -13.13 0.16
C VAL A 12 7.05 -12.44 -0.41
N ARG A 13 5.85 -12.88 -0.03
CA ARG A 13 5.02 -12.33 1.06
C ARG A 13 4.65 -10.84 0.93
N VAL A 14 4.01 -10.47 -0.20
CA VAL A 14 2.89 -9.50 -0.18
C VAL A 14 1.66 -10.16 0.50
N LYS A 15 1.82 -10.64 1.74
CA LYS A 15 0.81 -11.40 2.51
C LYS A 15 0.71 -10.93 3.96
N GLN A 16 0.93 -9.64 4.19
CA GLN A 16 0.72 -9.04 5.52
C GLN A 16 -0.32 -7.93 5.46
N MET A 17 -1.53 -8.32 5.05
CA MET A 17 -2.81 -7.66 5.39
C MET A 17 -3.94 -8.68 5.63
N ILE A 18 -3.60 -9.97 5.73
CA ILE A 18 -4.58 -11.05 5.99
C ILE A 18 -3.98 -12.00 7.03
N ARG A 19 -3.82 -11.54 8.27
CA ARG A 19 -3.51 -12.41 9.41
C ARG A 19 -4.10 -11.84 10.71
N ARG A 20 -5.41 -11.99 10.89
CA ARG A 20 -6.07 -12.17 12.20
C ARG A 20 -7.57 -12.37 12.04
N ARG A 21 -8.01 -13.61 11.82
CA ARG A 21 -9.31 -14.08 12.32
C ARG A 21 -9.21 -15.50 12.86
N MET A 22 -9.54 -15.55 14.15
CA MET A 22 -10.07 -16.66 14.94
C MET A 22 -9.12 -17.76 15.43
N GLY A 23 -9.24 -18.00 16.74
CA GLY A 23 -8.50 -18.98 17.51
C GLY A 23 -9.29 -20.27 17.75
N THR A 24 -8.57 -21.15 18.45
CA THR A 24 -9.00 -22.28 19.30
C THR A 24 -10.00 -23.27 18.71
N GLU A 25 -9.51 -24.47 18.35
CA GLU A 25 -9.90 -25.76 18.95
C GLU A 25 -9.04 -26.92 18.39
N ASN A 26 -9.11 -28.06 19.08
CA ASN A 26 -8.11 -29.14 19.22
C ASN A 26 -7.70 -29.97 17.97
N ASP A 27 -6.44 -30.41 18.03
CA ASP A 27 -5.83 -31.70 17.67
C ASP A 27 -6.59 -32.71 16.77
N GLN A 28 -6.03 -33.04 15.59
CA GLN A 28 -5.46 -34.36 15.24
C GLN A 28 -5.13 -34.50 13.73
N SER A 29 -3.99 -35.15 13.48
CA SER A 29 -3.51 -35.76 12.22
C SER A 29 -2.95 -34.86 11.10
N LEU A 30 -1.67 -35.11 10.80
CA LEU A 30 -0.82 -34.48 9.80
C LEU A 30 -0.92 -35.25 8.47
N GLU A 31 -1.50 -34.63 7.44
CA GLU A 31 -1.18 -34.91 6.03
C GLU A 31 -1.08 -33.60 5.23
N PRO A 32 -0.13 -33.45 4.29
CA PRO A 32 0.12 -32.20 3.60
C PRO A 32 -0.86 -32.04 2.42
N ILE A 33 -2.09 -31.62 2.71
CA ILE A 33 -3.02 -31.22 1.66
C ILE A 33 -2.58 -29.85 1.15
N ILE A 34 -1.98 -29.82 -0.04
CA ILE A 34 -1.86 -28.61 -0.85
C ILE A 34 -3.28 -28.18 -1.20
N LYS A 35 -3.93 -27.45 -0.29
CA LYS A 35 -5.25 -26.87 -0.55
C LYS A 35 -5.06 -25.72 -1.55
N ALA A 36 -5.62 -25.90 -2.74
CA ALA A 36 -5.87 -24.81 -3.67
C ALA A 36 -6.61 -23.68 -2.91
N PRO A 37 -6.30 -22.40 -3.18
CA PRO A 37 -6.88 -21.28 -2.45
C PRO A 37 -8.41 -21.34 -2.53
N THR A 38 -9.05 -21.47 -1.36
CA THR A 38 -10.50 -21.48 -1.22
C THR A 38 -11.08 -20.09 -1.48
N LEU A 39 -12.29 -20.10 -2.04
CA LEU A 39 -12.95 -19.03 -2.78
C LEU A 39 -13.54 -17.89 -1.90
N GLU A 40 -12.97 -17.56 -0.74
CA GLU A 40 -13.69 -16.81 0.31
C GLU A 40 -13.15 -15.42 0.69
N ASP A 41 -12.18 -14.85 -0.03
CA ASP A 41 -11.74 -13.44 0.15
C ASP A 41 -11.89 -12.61 -1.13
N LYS A 42 -13.02 -12.76 -1.84
CA LYS A 42 -13.24 -12.09 -3.13
C LYS A 42 -13.80 -10.67 -2.95
N ALA A 43 -12.91 -9.68 -2.99
CA ALA A 43 -13.29 -8.42 -3.61
C ALA A 43 -13.72 -8.72 -5.07
N PHE A 44 -14.98 -8.44 -5.40
CA PHE A 44 -15.58 -8.71 -6.71
C PHE A 44 -15.03 -7.74 -7.77
N VAL A 45 -13.83 -8.01 -8.28
CA VAL A 45 -13.30 -7.32 -9.47
C VAL A 45 -13.44 -8.21 -10.69
N SER A 46 -13.66 -7.60 -11.85
CA SER A 46 -13.62 -8.33 -13.13
C SER A 46 -12.20 -8.84 -13.38
N GLU A 47 -12.07 -9.87 -14.23
CA GLU A 47 -10.76 -10.40 -14.61
C GLU A 47 -9.86 -9.31 -15.24
N ALA A 48 -10.44 -8.41 -16.04
CA ALA A 48 -9.72 -7.29 -16.64
C ALA A 48 -9.12 -6.35 -15.57
N VAL A 49 -9.92 -6.00 -14.55
CA VAL A 49 -9.45 -5.16 -13.44
C VAL A 49 -8.38 -5.89 -12.62
N LEU A 50 -8.57 -7.19 -12.35
CA LEU A 50 -7.59 -8.00 -11.63
C LEU A 50 -6.23 -8.01 -12.34
N ARG A 51 -6.21 -8.18 -13.66
CA ARG A 51 -4.97 -8.14 -14.44
C ARG A 51 -4.23 -6.79 -14.29
N GLN A 52 -4.96 -5.69 -14.27
CA GLN A 52 -4.38 -4.36 -14.08
C GLN A 52 -3.85 -4.13 -12.66
N ILE A 53 -4.51 -4.68 -11.64
CA ILE A 53 -4.01 -4.66 -10.26
C ILE A 53 -2.71 -5.45 -10.16
N LEU A 54 -2.68 -6.69 -10.69
CA LEU A 54 -1.49 -7.54 -10.67
C LEU A 54 -0.31 -6.92 -11.43
N LEU A 55 -0.59 -6.24 -12.54
CA LEU A 55 0.41 -5.44 -13.25
C LEU A 55 0.97 -4.34 -12.34
N GLY A 56 0.11 -3.57 -11.68
CA GLY A 56 0.54 -2.53 -10.75
C GLY A 56 1.39 -3.07 -9.59
N GLU A 57 0.98 -4.17 -8.98
CA GLU A 57 1.75 -4.84 -7.91
C GLU A 57 3.13 -5.31 -8.41
N SER A 58 3.18 -5.89 -9.61
CA SER A 58 4.45 -6.35 -10.20
C SER A 58 5.38 -5.19 -10.53
N LEU A 59 4.85 -4.11 -11.10
CA LEU A 59 5.63 -2.91 -11.40
C LEU A 59 6.11 -2.23 -10.11
N LEU A 60 5.31 -2.24 -9.05
CA LEU A 60 5.68 -1.66 -7.76
C LEU A 60 6.89 -2.39 -7.16
N GLU A 61 6.91 -3.73 -7.21
CA GLU A 61 8.04 -4.55 -6.76
C GLU A 61 9.31 -4.31 -7.60
N ILE A 62 9.15 -4.04 -8.90
CA ILE A 62 10.29 -3.72 -9.78
C ILE A 62 10.90 -2.37 -9.39
N VAL A 63 10.08 -1.35 -9.15
CA VAL A 63 10.54 0.01 -8.79
C VAL A 63 11.06 0.03 -7.34
N TYR A 64 10.42 -0.71 -6.44
CA TYR A 64 10.76 -0.80 -5.03
C TYR A 64 10.96 -2.27 -4.63
N PRO A 65 12.18 -2.83 -4.78
CA PRO A 65 12.45 -4.21 -4.38
C PRO A 65 12.23 -4.42 -2.89
N ASP A 66 11.77 -5.62 -2.53
CA ASP A 66 11.46 -6.02 -1.15
C ASP A 66 10.48 -5.05 -0.47
N ILE A 67 9.55 -4.46 -1.24
CA ILE A 67 8.59 -3.49 -0.72
C ILE A 67 7.72 -4.12 0.37
N SER A 68 7.65 -3.44 1.50
CA SER A 68 6.80 -3.79 2.63
C SER A 68 5.97 -2.58 3.03
N ILE A 69 4.65 -2.75 3.05
CA ILE A 69 3.70 -1.77 3.57
C ILE A 69 3.01 -2.39 4.77
N ASP A 70 3.25 -1.83 5.95
CA ASP A 70 2.81 -2.36 7.23
C ASP A 70 1.79 -1.42 7.89
N THR A 71 0.55 -1.90 7.99
CA THR A 71 -0.58 -1.22 8.63
C THR A 71 -0.99 -1.85 9.95
N ASP A 72 -0.31 -2.92 10.39
CA ASP A 72 -0.76 -3.75 11.52
C ASP A 72 -0.06 -3.38 12.84
N ASN A 73 0.67 -2.26 12.87
CA ASN A 73 1.46 -1.79 13.99
C ASN A 73 0.90 -0.50 14.66
N GLU A 74 -0.37 -0.18 14.43
CA GLU A 74 -0.98 1.04 14.97
C GLU A 74 -1.52 0.85 16.41
N LEU A 75 -0.96 1.62 17.36
CA LEU A 75 -1.33 1.58 18.77
C LEU A 75 -2.04 2.85 19.19
N CYS A 76 -3.20 2.71 19.83
CA CYS A 76 -3.87 3.86 20.45
C CYS A 76 -2.98 4.45 21.56
N PRO A 77 -2.64 5.75 21.51
CA PRO A 77 -1.71 6.36 22.47
C PRO A 77 -2.27 6.47 23.90
N ARG A 78 -3.58 6.27 24.08
CA ARG A 78 -4.24 6.37 25.39
C ARG A 78 -4.41 5.02 26.09
N CYS A 79 -4.77 3.97 25.36
CA CYS A 79 -5.11 2.67 25.94
C CYS A 79 -4.23 1.53 25.43
N ASN A 80 -3.24 1.80 24.57
CA ASN A 80 -2.33 0.83 23.97
C ASN A 80 -3.03 -0.33 23.24
N LYS A 81 -4.31 -0.16 22.90
CA LYS A 81 -5.01 -1.08 22.01
C LYS A 81 -4.34 -1.05 20.64
N LEU A 82 -3.94 -2.22 20.16
CA LEU A 82 -3.55 -2.41 18.77
C LEU A 82 -4.79 -2.42 17.88
N LEU A 83 -4.84 -1.47 16.94
CA LEU A 83 -5.91 -1.35 15.95
C LEU A 83 -5.50 -2.08 14.67
N THR A 84 -6.45 -2.78 14.06
CA THR A 84 -6.36 -3.26 12.68
C THR A 84 -6.60 -2.12 11.69
N ASP A 85 -6.16 -2.26 10.42
CA ASP A 85 -6.46 -1.26 9.37
C ASP A 85 -7.97 -1.04 9.21
N ASP A 86 -8.79 -2.08 9.39
CA ASP A 86 -10.26 -1.96 9.40
C ASP A 86 -10.79 -1.12 10.57
N GLU A 87 -10.21 -1.25 11.77
CA GLU A 87 -10.57 -0.41 12.92
C GLU A 87 -10.13 1.05 12.73
N VAL A 88 -8.95 1.26 12.13
CA VAL A 88 -8.46 2.61 11.77
C VAL A 88 -9.43 3.26 10.78
N VAL A 89 -9.81 2.54 9.72
CA VAL A 89 -10.73 3.04 8.68
C VAL A 89 -12.12 3.31 9.26
N ALA A 90 -12.63 2.41 10.10
CA ALA A 90 -13.94 2.58 10.75
C ALA A 90 -13.99 3.75 11.74
N GLY A 91 -12.83 4.19 12.25
CA GLY A 91 -12.73 5.30 13.18
C GLY A 91 -12.66 6.69 12.53
N TRP A 92 -12.61 6.79 11.19
CA TRP A 92 -12.61 8.07 10.48
C TRP A 92 -13.98 8.77 10.52
N THR A 93 -13.95 10.10 10.49
CA THR A 93 -15.16 10.91 10.34
C THR A 93 -15.55 11.01 8.87
N ASN A 94 -16.73 10.55 8.52
CA ASN A 94 -17.25 10.64 7.15
C ASN A 94 -17.42 12.09 6.70
N GLY A 95 -17.00 12.39 5.47
CA GLY A 95 -17.16 13.69 4.83
C GLY A 95 -16.27 14.81 5.38
N ASN A 96 -15.37 14.52 6.33
CA ASN A 96 -14.51 15.54 6.92
C ASN A 96 -13.09 15.50 6.33
N ALA A 97 -12.84 16.35 5.34
CA ALA A 97 -11.54 16.48 4.69
C ALA A 97 -10.48 17.21 5.54
N GLN A 98 -10.85 17.75 6.70
CA GLN A 98 -9.95 18.46 7.63
C GLN A 98 -9.54 17.60 8.82
N ASP A 99 -9.97 16.33 8.84
CA ASP A 99 -9.80 15.44 9.97
C ASP A 99 -8.83 14.30 9.64
N TYR A 100 -7.59 14.47 10.10
CA TYR A 100 -6.47 13.56 9.90
C TYR A 100 -6.41 12.45 10.96
N THR A 101 -7.46 12.31 11.78
CA THR A 101 -7.44 11.40 12.93
C THR A 101 -8.45 10.26 12.80
N THR A 102 -8.15 9.15 13.46
CA THR A 102 -9.06 8.04 13.67
C THR A 102 -9.49 7.96 15.14
N LYS A 103 -10.69 7.43 15.38
CA LYS A 103 -11.22 7.15 16.72
C LYS A 103 -10.93 5.72 17.14
N CYS A 104 -10.29 5.55 18.29
CA CYS A 104 -10.07 4.23 18.90
C CYS A 104 -11.39 3.49 19.18
N SER A 105 -11.46 2.22 18.78
CA SER A 105 -12.63 1.33 18.98
C SER A 105 -12.95 1.03 20.46
N VAL A 106 -11.97 1.22 21.37
CA VAL A 106 -12.10 0.90 22.79
C VAL A 106 -12.31 2.14 23.65
N CYS A 107 -11.36 3.09 23.63
CA CYS A 107 -11.39 4.25 24.54
C CYS A 107 -11.95 5.53 23.89
N SER A 108 -12.35 5.48 22.62
CA SER A 108 -12.83 6.63 21.83
C SER A 108 -11.85 7.80 21.70
N GLN A 109 -10.59 7.64 22.13
CA GLN A 109 -9.54 8.64 21.88
C GLN A 109 -9.33 8.83 20.38
N ARG A 110 -9.24 10.09 19.96
CA ARG A 110 -8.83 10.43 18.59
C ARG A 110 -7.32 10.65 18.53
N PHE A 111 -6.70 10.15 17.47
CA PHE A 111 -5.26 10.25 17.23
C PHE A 111 -4.97 10.13 15.73
N VAL A 112 -3.82 10.61 15.28
CA VAL A 112 -3.37 10.45 13.88
C VAL A 112 -2.84 9.01 13.73
N PRO A 113 -3.47 8.16 12.89
CA PRO A 113 -2.96 6.82 12.62
C PRO A 113 -1.79 6.86 11.65
N HIS A 114 -0.95 5.82 11.65
CA HIS A 114 0.21 5.70 10.78
C HIS A 114 0.29 4.34 10.10
N PHE A 115 1.10 4.26 9.05
CA PHE A 115 1.58 3.03 8.45
C PHE A 115 3.04 3.20 8.04
N CYS A 116 3.76 2.09 7.93
CA CYS A 116 5.17 2.10 7.56
C CYS A 116 5.36 1.56 6.15
N VAL A 117 6.22 2.20 5.38
CA VAL A 117 6.68 1.70 4.09
C VAL A 117 8.18 1.48 4.13
N GLN A 118 8.67 0.39 3.55
CA GLN A 118 10.10 0.10 3.48
C GLN A 118 10.42 -0.62 2.17
N SER A 119 11.56 -0.29 1.57
CA SER A 119 12.11 -1.00 0.42
C SER A 119 13.64 -1.02 0.50
N THR A 120 14.26 -1.98 -0.18
CA THR A 120 15.72 -2.05 -0.36
C THR A 120 16.23 -1.24 -1.57
N ALA A 121 15.34 -0.53 -2.27
CA ALA A 121 15.73 0.33 -3.39
C ALA A 121 16.80 1.36 -2.97
N PRO A 122 17.88 1.56 -3.76
CA PRO A 122 18.96 2.48 -3.41
C PRO A 122 18.53 3.94 -3.18
N GLY A 123 17.47 4.38 -3.86
CA GLY A 123 16.89 5.72 -3.72
C GLY A 123 15.84 5.85 -2.62
N PHE A 124 15.53 4.78 -1.87
CA PHE A 124 14.50 4.82 -0.84
C PHE A 124 15.00 5.53 0.43
N VAL A 125 14.33 6.63 0.77
CA VAL A 125 14.62 7.42 1.97
C VAL A 125 13.41 7.36 2.91
N GLY A 126 13.61 6.77 4.09
CA GLY A 126 12.60 6.76 5.14
C GLY A 126 12.61 8.01 6.01
N SER A 127 11.72 8.05 6.99
CA SER A 127 11.55 9.22 7.87
C SER A 127 12.78 9.51 8.74
N LYS A 128 13.67 8.54 8.94
CA LYS A 128 14.91 8.67 9.72
C LYS A 128 16.16 8.62 8.84
N GLY A 129 16.01 8.74 7.53
CA GLY A 129 17.09 8.72 6.56
C GLY A 129 17.13 7.47 5.67
N PRO A 130 18.20 7.31 4.87
CA PRO A 130 18.33 6.22 3.89
C PRO A 130 18.22 4.84 4.53
N GLY A 131 17.48 3.93 3.90
CA GLY A 131 17.30 2.54 4.35
C GLY A 131 16.44 2.36 5.61
N THR A 132 15.91 3.44 6.20
CA THR A 132 14.94 3.37 7.29
C THR A 132 13.51 3.28 6.75
N PRO A 133 12.53 2.78 7.52
CA PRO A 133 11.13 2.85 7.12
C PRO A 133 10.64 4.30 7.01
N LEU A 134 9.81 4.56 6.00
CA LEU A 134 9.00 5.76 5.88
C LEU A 134 7.75 5.59 6.73
N LEU A 135 7.64 6.38 7.80
CA LEU A 135 6.44 6.49 8.61
C LEU A 135 5.49 7.49 7.95
N CYS A 136 4.36 7.00 7.48
CA CYS A 136 3.33 7.79 6.82
C CYS A 136 2.14 8.00 7.76
N GLU A 137 1.66 9.23 7.87
CA GLU A 137 0.34 9.50 8.42
C GLU A 137 -0.72 8.86 7.50
N ARG A 138 -1.61 8.05 8.08
CA ARG A 138 -2.65 7.33 7.34
C ARG A 138 -3.85 8.25 7.11
N LEU A 139 -4.01 8.71 5.88
CA LEU A 139 -5.05 9.66 5.50
C LEU A 139 -6.39 8.94 5.25
N SER A 140 -7.48 9.56 5.69
CA SER A 140 -8.83 9.15 5.31
C SER A 140 -9.09 9.46 3.82
N PRO A 141 -10.07 8.81 3.16
CA PRO A 141 -10.39 9.09 1.76
C PRO A 141 -10.70 10.55 1.48
N TRP A 142 -11.31 11.25 2.45
CA TRP A 142 -11.69 12.66 2.34
C TRP A 142 -10.48 13.59 2.39
N VAL A 143 -9.58 13.31 3.32
CA VAL A 143 -8.31 14.03 3.43
C VAL A 143 -7.46 13.78 2.20
N LEU A 144 -7.30 12.50 1.81
CA LEU A 144 -6.55 12.12 0.61
C LEU A 144 -7.10 12.81 -0.64
N GLN A 145 -8.42 12.84 -0.82
CA GLN A 145 -9.06 13.54 -1.95
C GLN A 145 -8.75 15.04 -1.96
N LYS A 146 -8.76 15.70 -0.80
CA LYS A 146 -8.42 17.12 -0.68
C LYS A 146 -6.95 17.38 -1.03
N GLU A 147 -6.04 16.58 -0.48
CA GLU A 147 -4.60 16.73 -0.74
C GLU A 147 -4.29 16.46 -2.23
N LEU A 148 -4.90 15.44 -2.83
CA LEU A 148 -4.79 15.19 -4.28
C LEU A 148 -5.34 16.36 -5.10
N ARG A 149 -6.49 16.93 -4.71
CA ARG A 149 -7.03 18.10 -5.41
C ARG A 149 -6.08 19.30 -5.32
N SER A 150 -5.34 19.45 -4.22
CA SER A 150 -4.34 20.49 -4.08
C SER A 150 -3.24 20.33 -5.12
N VAL A 151 -2.66 19.13 -5.25
CA VAL A 151 -1.63 18.83 -6.26
C VAL A 151 -2.18 19.00 -7.68
N MET A 152 -3.40 18.51 -7.93
CA MET A 152 -4.04 18.66 -9.25
C MET A 152 -4.38 20.11 -9.62
N SER A 153 -4.39 21.03 -8.65
CA SER A 153 -4.61 22.46 -8.89
C SER A 153 -3.30 23.21 -9.21
N ASP A 154 -2.14 22.58 -8.97
CA ASP A 154 -0.84 23.11 -9.35
C ASP A 154 -0.63 22.99 -10.87
N ARG A 155 0.34 23.75 -11.40
CA ARG A 155 0.53 23.88 -12.85
C ARG A 155 0.88 22.56 -13.55
N GLU A 156 1.58 21.67 -12.86
CA GLU A 156 2.04 20.38 -13.39
C GLU A 156 1.03 19.25 -13.13
N GLY A 157 0.17 19.40 -12.11
CA GLY A 157 -1.04 18.61 -11.93
C GLY A 157 -0.79 17.12 -11.74
N ILE A 158 -1.15 16.31 -12.74
CA ILE A 158 -0.94 14.85 -12.70
C ILE A 158 0.52 14.47 -12.94
N GLU A 159 1.28 15.28 -13.68
CA GLU A 159 2.67 14.98 -14.02
C GLU A 159 3.54 14.93 -12.75
N ASP A 160 3.29 15.83 -11.79
CA ASP A 160 3.89 15.81 -10.46
C ASP A 160 3.71 14.45 -9.75
N LEU A 161 2.51 13.85 -9.84
CA LEU A 161 2.24 12.55 -9.20
C LEU A 161 2.94 11.37 -9.90
N LEU A 162 3.23 11.51 -11.19
CA LEU A 162 3.91 10.49 -11.98
C LEU A 162 5.44 10.60 -11.86
N ASP A 163 5.95 11.80 -11.63
CA ASP A 163 7.38 12.09 -11.52
C ASP A 163 8.03 11.44 -10.27
N PRO A 164 9.03 10.56 -10.43
CA PRO A 164 9.84 10.05 -9.32
C PRO A 164 10.51 11.14 -8.49
N ASP A 165 10.96 12.22 -9.13
CA ASP A 165 11.72 13.28 -8.46
C ASP A 165 10.81 14.12 -7.56
N TRP A 166 9.60 14.45 -8.02
CA TRP A 166 8.57 15.08 -7.18
C TRP A 166 8.25 14.26 -5.93
N ARG A 167 8.14 12.93 -6.06
CA ARG A 167 7.91 12.01 -4.93
C ARG A 167 9.05 12.04 -3.92
N ALA A 168 10.29 12.12 -4.39
CA ALA A 168 11.50 12.13 -3.55
C ALA A 168 11.83 13.51 -2.96
N LYS A 169 11.33 14.60 -3.56
CA LYS A 169 11.67 15.98 -3.20
C LYS A 169 11.29 16.35 -1.77
N GLU A 170 10.09 15.98 -1.34
CA GLU A 170 9.55 16.33 -0.02
C GLU A 170 8.83 15.15 0.63
N THR A 171 9.01 14.97 1.94
CA THR A 171 8.37 13.87 2.68
C THR A 171 6.84 13.86 2.55
N LYS A 172 6.19 15.03 2.49
CA LYS A 172 4.74 15.12 2.29
C LYS A 172 4.28 14.54 0.94
N ASN A 173 5.09 14.69 -0.11
CA ASN A 173 4.79 14.18 -1.45
C ASN A 173 4.84 12.66 -1.43
N ALA A 174 5.89 12.10 -0.82
CA ALA A 174 6.00 10.66 -0.60
C ALA A 174 4.83 10.11 0.24
N ILE A 175 4.47 10.77 1.35
CA ILE A 175 3.34 10.36 2.20
C ILE A 175 2.03 10.36 1.40
N LEU A 176 1.78 11.39 0.59
CA LEU A 176 0.58 11.49 -0.24
C LEU A 176 0.53 10.35 -1.27
N TRP A 177 1.65 10.12 -1.96
CA TRP A 177 1.74 9.07 -2.98
C TRP A 177 1.57 7.66 -2.39
N TRP A 178 2.18 7.36 -1.24
CA TRP A 178 2.01 6.08 -0.56
C TRP A 178 0.60 5.89 -0.01
N ASN A 179 -0.06 6.95 0.46
CA ASN A 179 -1.47 6.87 0.83
C ASN A 179 -2.37 6.54 -0.37
N LEU A 180 -2.04 7.04 -1.55
CA LEU A 180 -2.75 6.71 -2.79
C LEU A 180 -2.55 5.24 -3.16
N ILE A 181 -1.29 4.75 -3.19
CA ILE A 181 -0.98 3.33 -3.44
C ILE A 181 -1.72 2.42 -2.44
N LEU A 182 -1.60 2.70 -1.14
CA LEU A 182 -2.25 1.91 -0.10
C LEU A 182 -3.78 1.92 -0.22
N SER A 183 -4.37 3.06 -0.62
CA SER A 183 -5.81 3.15 -0.86
C SER A 183 -6.24 2.30 -2.06
N CYS A 184 -5.49 2.36 -3.16
CA CYS A 184 -5.74 1.49 -4.32
C CYS A 184 -5.62 0.01 -3.96
N MET A 185 -4.60 -0.38 -3.20
CA MET A 185 -4.43 -1.77 -2.74
C MET A 185 -5.60 -2.22 -1.84
N ARG A 186 -6.00 -1.39 -0.86
CA ARG A 186 -7.10 -1.69 0.06
C ARG A 186 -8.43 -1.89 -0.68
N TYR A 187 -8.75 -1.00 -1.61
CA TYR A 187 -10.03 -1.02 -2.34
C TYR A 187 -9.98 -1.80 -3.67
N ARG A 188 -8.84 -2.43 -3.99
CA ARG A 188 -8.62 -3.18 -5.24
C ARG A 188 -8.87 -2.33 -6.47
N PHE A 189 -8.35 -1.11 -6.47
CA PHE A 189 -8.32 -0.26 -7.66
C PHE A 189 -7.01 -0.47 -8.44
N PRO A 190 -7.04 -0.48 -9.78
CA PRO A 190 -5.83 -0.41 -10.59
C PRO A 190 -5.00 0.82 -10.23
N PHE A 191 -3.69 0.64 -10.09
CA PHE A 191 -2.77 1.72 -9.76
C PHE A 191 -1.49 1.72 -10.59
N ALA A 192 -1.39 0.83 -11.59
CA ALA A 192 -0.22 0.74 -12.47
C ALA A 192 0.15 2.09 -13.08
N PHE A 193 -0.85 2.90 -13.45
CA PHE A 193 -0.64 4.22 -14.06
C PHE A 193 0.24 5.15 -13.20
N LEU A 194 0.20 5.03 -11.88
CA LEU A 194 1.04 5.83 -10.95
C LEU A 194 2.53 5.51 -11.05
N LEU A 195 2.88 4.41 -11.70
CA LEU A 195 4.26 3.96 -11.85
C LEU A 195 4.84 4.34 -13.21
N GLN A 196 4.04 4.90 -14.12
CA GLN A 196 4.44 5.17 -15.51
C GLN A 196 5.70 6.05 -15.61
N GLY A 197 5.79 7.13 -14.81
CA GLY A 197 6.98 8.00 -14.81
C GLY A 197 8.24 7.36 -14.23
N SER A 198 8.16 6.14 -13.69
CA SER A 198 9.32 5.42 -13.14
C SER A 198 10.05 4.58 -14.20
N PHE A 199 9.58 4.59 -15.45
CA PHE A 199 10.15 3.83 -16.55
C PHE A 199 10.41 4.74 -17.74
N GLU A 200 11.51 4.50 -18.47
CA GLU A 200 11.87 5.28 -19.67
C GLU A 200 10.88 5.10 -20.82
N THR A 201 10.15 3.97 -20.84
CA THR A 201 9.11 3.69 -21.83
C THR A 201 7.73 3.79 -21.19
N SER A 202 6.78 4.43 -21.89
CA SER A 202 5.37 4.48 -21.47
C SER A 202 4.77 3.07 -21.49
N LEU A 203 4.86 2.36 -20.37
CA LEU A 203 4.40 0.96 -20.25
C LEU A 203 2.87 0.80 -20.38
N ILE A 204 2.09 1.87 -20.23
CA ILE A 204 0.65 1.80 -19.92
C ILE A 204 -0.24 2.51 -20.96
N ALA A 205 0.34 3.27 -21.89
CA ALA A 205 -0.42 3.85 -23.00
C ALA A 205 0.14 3.39 -24.36
N PRO A 206 -0.66 2.80 -25.25
CA PRO A 206 -0.48 3.10 -26.66
C PRO A 206 -0.77 4.61 -26.79
N THR A 207 0.22 5.38 -27.22
CA THR A 207 -0.08 6.71 -27.78
C THR A 207 -1.15 6.49 -28.86
N PRO A 208 -2.30 7.19 -28.84
CA PRO A 208 -3.05 7.29 -30.08
C PRO A 208 -2.03 7.79 -31.11
N VAL A 209 -1.85 7.03 -32.19
CA VAL A 209 -1.21 7.58 -33.37
C VAL A 209 -1.99 8.84 -33.67
N ASP A 210 -1.30 9.99 -33.70
CA ASP A 210 -1.85 11.21 -34.28
C ASP A 210 -2.10 10.92 -35.77
N ASP A 211 -3.19 10.24 -36.06
CA ASP A 211 -3.80 10.22 -37.38
C ASP A 211 -4.56 11.53 -37.52
N MET A 212 -3.84 12.62 -37.86
CA MET A 212 -4.25 13.70 -38.78
C MET A 212 -3.10 14.68 -39.05
#